data_AF-A0A7W9SNI1-F1
#
_entry.id   AF-A0A7W9SNI1-F1
#
_cell.length_a   1.000
_cell.length_b   1.000
_cell.length_c   1.000
_cell.angle_alpha   90.00
_cell.angle_beta   90.00
_cell.angle_gamma   90.00
#
_symmetry.space_group_name_H-M   'P 1'
#
loop_
_entity.id
_entity.type
_entity.pdbx_description
1 polymer ?
#
loop_
_entity_poly.entity_id
_entity_poly.type
_entity_poly.pdbx_seq_one_letter_code
_entity_poly.pdbx_strand_id
1 'polypeptide(L)'
;MRPVIPISLVLTAATAGGILVHKTQAAQQQPLFTEAERKALVSFWNAPGRYSVEVSSPTPGKPGPWAVRLTPEGSTWFLAYQRAVTGGKKIPPSQTAKGGVTEWESWIDSKIAWDKFQAQRLADAANGANQTTVASSGTTPVRQQPTPPPYPGLAPAGLIAAAGNPPAAFHNATVPLQYTVRFDENDEPYVYRDNVRFDKDRFAYYRFAKGVVSYGKRVKDIPEAELSILFKEAGFSPSERKCFAQVSALEGGFETTQTYDTGYVSVGFIQFVTMADGSGEQDICKALALEKKENPAAFQQDFRQFGLDIQTDKTLTVVDPVTGVELQGKDAVNKIIEDKRLTAIWQRAGRRSAAFRVAQIKQAKASYWPENDPITVTLTDGTKLTGTVGDVVQSEAGLATLLDRKINTGNIRPFVDVVAKVMTENKLKTLAEAAKYEKPIVAELTYRRSFLEEPSLSQPPAPPTPKPIQTAHASHFSLFGWFKDLLHL
;
A
#
# COMPACT_ATOMS: atom_id res chain seq x y z
N MET A 1 38.09 -56.29 50.49
CA MET A 1 37.14 -55.66 51.44
C MET A 1 37.71 -54.35 51.94
N ARG A 2 37.11 -53.23 51.52
CA ARG A 2 36.75 -52.02 52.32
C ARG A 2 36.33 -50.89 51.36
N PRO A 3 35.39 -50.02 51.76
CA PRO A 3 34.41 -49.44 50.87
C PRO A 3 34.69 -47.98 50.49
N VAL A 4 33.95 -47.57 49.45
CA VAL A 4 33.88 -46.24 48.82
C VAL A 4 33.41 -45.15 49.79
N ILE A 5 34.08 -43.99 49.77
CA ILE A 5 33.62 -42.73 50.36
C ILE A 5 33.58 -41.68 49.23
N PRO A 6 32.44 -41.01 48.95
CA PRO A 6 32.38 -39.92 47.98
C PRO A 6 32.73 -38.58 48.65
N ILE A 7 33.66 -37.84 48.02
CA ILE A 7 34.06 -36.48 48.40
C ILE A 7 33.19 -35.49 47.64
N SER A 8 32.60 -34.56 48.40
CA SER A 8 31.79 -33.43 47.92
C SER A 8 32.66 -32.38 47.23
N LEU A 9 32.23 -31.88 46.07
CA LEU A 9 32.88 -30.78 45.36
C LEU A 9 32.18 -29.45 45.67
N VAL A 10 32.99 -28.49 46.08
CA VAL A 10 32.67 -27.13 46.52
C VAL A 10 32.29 -26.24 45.32
N LEU A 11 31.16 -25.53 45.41
CA LEU A 11 30.79 -24.43 44.50
C LEU A 11 31.40 -23.12 45.00
N THR A 12 32.26 -22.49 44.19
CA THR A 12 32.76 -21.13 44.38
C THR A 12 31.75 -20.09 43.92
N ALA A 13 31.53 -19.08 44.77
CA ALA A 13 30.65 -17.93 44.53
C ALA A 13 31.24 -16.96 43.48
N ALA A 14 30.43 -16.58 42.49
CA ALA A 14 30.75 -15.54 41.52
C ALA A 14 30.21 -14.18 42.01
N THR A 15 31.08 -13.17 41.94
CA THR A 15 30.84 -11.77 42.27
C THR A 15 29.81 -11.11 41.34
N ALA A 16 28.84 -10.42 41.94
CA ALA A 16 27.81 -9.66 41.26
C ALA A 16 28.38 -8.38 40.60
N GLY A 17 28.45 -8.36 39.27
CA GLY A 17 28.64 -7.15 38.48
C GLY A 17 27.30 -6.43 38.29
N GLY A 18 27.16 -5.25 38.89
CA GLY A 18 25.99 -4.39 38.71
C GLY A 18 25.89 -3.88 37.28
N ILE A 19 24.86 -4.31 36.56
CA ILE A 19 24.49 -3.74 35.26
C ILE A 19 23.84 -2.37 35.52
N LEU A 20 24.57 -1.30 35.21
CA LEU A 20 24.03 0.06 35.10
C LEU A 20 23.07 0.10 33.90
N VAL A 21 21.78 -0.11 34.17
CA VAL A 21 20.72 0.18 33.21
C VAL A 21 20.63 1.70 33.09
N HIS A 22 21.27 2.27 32.08
CA HIS A 22 20.97 3.63 31.65
C HIS A 22 19.52 3.64 31.14
N LYS A 23 18.58 3.98 32.02
CA LYS A 23 17.26 4.46 31.60
C LYS A 23 17.50 5.78 30.88
N THR A 24 17.56 5.74 29.55
CA THR A 24 17.45 6.93 28.72
C THR A 24 16.07 7.52 28.97
N GLN A 25 15.99 8.46 29.89
CA GLN A 25 14.79 9.21 30.18
C GLN A 25 14.53 10.06 28.93
N ALA A 26 13.63 9.61 28.07
CA ALA A 26 13.21 10.38 26.91
C ALA A 26 12.77 11.74 27.42
N ALA A 27 13.47 12.80 27.00
CA ALA A 27 13.11 14.16 27.35
C ALA A 27 11.64 14.35 26.96
N GLN A 28 10.79 14.69 27.92
CA GLN A 28 9.39 15.01 27.64
C GLN A 28 9.39 16.20 26.68
N GLN A 29 9.10 15.94 25.41
CA GLN A 29 8.94 16.98 24.41
C GLN A 29 7.81 17.90 24.86
N GLN A 30 8.01 19.22 24.74
CA GLN A 30 6.97 20.17 25.09
C GLN A 30 5.74 19.95 24.19
N PRO A 31 4.51 20.05 24.74
CA PRO A 31 3.29 19.93 23.93
C PRO A 31 3.29 20.93 22.77
N LEU A 32 2.92 20.47 21.57
CA LEU A 32 2.78 21.34 20.40
C LEU A 32 1.57 22.28 20.51
N PHE A 33 0.55 21.87 21.26
CA PHE A 33 -0.67 22.65 21.47
C PHE A 33 -0.70 23.19 22.89
N THR A 34 -1.08 24.47 23.03
CA THR A 34 -1.40 25.07 24.32
C THR A 34 -2.65 24.43 24.91
N GLU A 35 -2.83 24.53 26.24
CA GLU A 35 -4.04 24.03 26.89
C GLU A 35 -5.32 24.70 26.36
N ALA A 36 -5.24 26.01 26.06
CA ALA A 36 -6.35 26.77 25.49
C ALA A 36 -6.73 26.25 24.09
N GLU A 37 -5.75 25.98 23.21
CA GLU A 37 -6.00 25.38 21.90
C GLU A 37 -6.67 24.00 22.04
N ARG A 38 -6.16 23.13 22.93
CA ARG A 38 -6.75 21.79 23.13
C ARG A 38 -8.20 21.86 23.62
N LYS A 39 -8.51 22.78 24.56
CA LYS A 39 -9.88 23.03 25.02
C LYS A 39 -10.79 23.56 23.90
N ALA A 40 -10.28 24.46 23.06
CA ALA A 40 -11.01 24.99 21.92
C ALA A 40 -11.31 23.89 20.88
N LEU A 41 -10.35 23.01 20.61
CA LEU A 41 -10.51 21.87 19.70
C LEU A 41 -11.56 20.87 20.19
N VAL A 42 -11.56 20.53 21.48
CA VAL A 42 -12.58 19.68 22.08
C VAL A 42 -13.96 20.33 21.98
N SER A 43 -14.05 21.64 22.26
CA SER A 43 -15.30 22.39 22.17
C SER A 43 -15.82 22.44 20.72
N PHE A 44 -14.93 22.67 19.76
CA PHE A 44 -15.24 22.67 18.33
C PHE A 44 -15.80 21.32 17.89
N TRP A 45 -15.11 20.22 18.22
CA TRP A 45 -15.48 18.88 17.75
C TRP A 45 -16.69 18.27 18.44
N ASN A 46 -17.02 18.74 19.65
CA ASN A 46 -18.20 18.30 20.41
C ASN A 46 -19.40 19.24 20.27
N ALA A 47 -19.28 20.33 19.50
CA ALA A 47 -20.43 21.16 19.18
C ALA A 47 -21.48 20.33 18.40
N PRO A 48 -22.79 20.56 18.62
CA PRO A 48 -23.86 19.83 17.93
C PRO A 48 -23.71 19.86 16.41
N GLY A 49 -24.01 18.74 15.75
CA GLY A 49 -23.97 18.61 14.28
C GLY A 49 -22.58 18.39 13.67
N ARG A 50 -21.50 18.47 14.46
CA ARG A 50 -20.12 18.28 13.96
C ARG A 50 -19.74 16.84 13.70
N TYR A 51 -20.26 15.93 14.51
CA TYR A 51 -19.97 14.52 14.43
C TYR A 51 -21.17 13.70 14.87
N SER A 52 -21.62 12.79 14.02
CA SER A 52 -22.61 11.78 14.39
C SER A 52 -22.14 10.39 13.97
N VAL A 53 -22.58 9.40 14.74
CA VAL A 53 -22.35 7.98 14.49
C VAL A 53 -23.69 7.29 14.49
N GLU A 54 -24.02 6.65 13.38
CA GLU A 54 -25.28 5.99 13.16
C GLU A 54 -25.04 4.57 12.68
N VAL A 55 -26.00 3.69 12.91
CA VAL A 55 -25.98 2.39 12.26
C VAL A 55 -26.15 2.60 10.76
N SER A 56 -25.25 2.05 9.95
CA SER A 56 -25.35 2.20 8.49
C SER A 56 -26.70 1.70 8.00
N SER A 57 -27.32 2.44 7.08
CA SER A 57 -28.56 2.00 6.46
C SER A 57 -28.38 0.59 5.87
N PRO A 58 -29.41 -0.27 5.96
CA PRO A 58 -29.40 -1.57 5.32
C PRO A 58 -29.04 -1.44 3.84
N THR A 59 -28.30 -2.40 3.31
CA THR A 59 -28.18 -2.51 1.85
C THR A 59 -29.59 -2.66 1.27
N PRO A 60 -29.95 -1.94 0.19
CA PRO A 60 -31.26 -2.09 -0.45
C PRO A 60 -31.61 -3.57 -0.64
N GLY A 61 -32.80 -3.96 -0.19
CA GLY A 61 -33.27 -5.35 -0.23
C GLY A 61 -32.78 -6.26 0.91
N LYS A 62 -32.11 -5.74 1.95
CA LYS A 62 -31.74 -6.51 3.15
C LYS A 62 -32.56 -6.09 4.37
N PRO A 63 -32.97 -7.06 5.23
CA PRO A 63 -33.89 -6.84 6.34
C PRO A 63 -33.34 -6.03 7.53
N GLY A 64 -32.06 -5.65 7.51
CA GLY A 64 -31.45 -4.89 8.58
C GLY A 64 -29.97 -4.58 8.35
N PRO A 65 -29.30 -3.97 9.34
CA PRO A 65 -27.96 -3.41 9.19
C PRO A 65 -26.84 -4.45 9.35
N TRP A 66 -27.12 -5.64 9.90
CA TRP A 66 -26.11 -6.67 10.06
C TRP A 66 -25.66 -7.22 8.71
N ALA A 67 -24.35 -7.32 8.52
CA ALA A 67 -23.74 -7.79 7.29
C ALA A 67 -22.51 -8.65 7.55
N VAL A 68 -22.28 -9.62 6.66
CA VAL A 68 -21.07 -10.43 6.62
C VAL A 68 -19.89 -9.58 6.12
N ARG A 69 -18.78 -9.61 6.85
CA ARG A 69 -17.54 -8.89 6.54
C ARG A 69 -16.32 -9.78 6.78
N LEU A 70 -15.31 -9.59 5.93
CA LEU A 70 -13.96 -10.13 6.16
C LEU A 70 -13.44 -9.60 7.49
N THR A 71 -12.71 -10.42 8.24
CA THR A 71 -12.07 -10.04 9.51
C THR A 71 -10.63 -9.55 9.27
N PRO A 72 -10.11 -8.60 10.06
CA PRO A 72 -8.70 -8.24 10.02
C PRO A 72 -7.75 -9.43 10.26
N GLU A 73 -8.14 -10.34 11.14
CA GLU A 73 -7.38 -11.55 11.46
C GLU A 73 -7.31 -12.48 10.24
N GLY A 74 -8.44 -12.69 9.56
CA GLY A 74 -8.51 -13.48 8.33
C GLY A 74 -7.66 -12.87 7.21
N SER A 75 -7.76 -11.56 7.02
CA SER A 75 -6.94 -10.84 6.05
C SER A 75 -5.44 -10.90 6.36
N THR A 76 -5.06 -10.82 7.64
CA THR A 76 -3.67 -10.95 8.09
C THR A 76 -3.12 -12.34 7.79
N TRP A 77 -3.91 -13.38 8.05
CA TRP A 77 -3.55 -14.75 7.70
C TRP A 77 -3.44 -14.94 6.18
N PHE A 78 -4.32 -14.36 5.37
CA PHE A 78 -4.20 -14.39 3.91
C PHE A 78 -2.93 -13.73 3.39
N LEU A 79 -2.41 -12.69 4.06
CA LEU A 79 -1.10 -12.12 3.71
C LEU A 79 0.05 -13.09 4.00
N ALA A 80 0.01 -13.78 5.14
CA ALA A 80 1.00 -14.78 5.49
C ALA A 80 0.99 -15.93 4.46
N TYR A 81 -0.19 -16.44 4.14
CA TYR A 81 -0.40 -17.42 3.07
C TYR A 81 0.15 -16.96 1.72
N GLN A 82 -0.20 -15.74 1.29
CA GLN A 82 0.29 -15.15 0.05
C GLN A 82 1.82 -15.13 0.01
N ARG A 83 2.48 -14.70 1.10
CA ARG A 83 3.95 -14.68 1.17
C ARG A 83 4.54 -16.09 1.07
N ALA A 84 3.91 -17.08 1.67
CA ALA A 84 4.39 -18.46 1.61
C ALA A 84 4.36 -19.01 0.18
N VAL A 85 3.27 -18.82 -0.55
CA VAL A 85 3.11 -19.39 -1.91
C VAL A 85 3.83 -18.61 -3.00
N THR A 86 4.13 -17.33 -2.78
CA THR A 86 4.87 -16.50 -3.76
C THR A 86 6.37 -16.42 -3.48
N GLY A 87 6.87 -17.10 -2.44
CA GLY A 87 8.26 -16.98 -2.00
C GLY A 87 8.61 -15.55 -1.55
N GLY A 88 7.66 -14.88 -0.90
CA GLY A 88 7.80 -13.50 -0.41
C GLY A 88 7.62 -12.42 -1.48
N LYS A 89 7.37 -12.78 -2.76
CA LYS A 89 7.11 -11.78 -3.81
C LYS A 89 5.81 -11.02 -3.53
N LYS A 90 5.90 -9.69 -3.49
CA LYS A 90 4.74 -8.80 -3.36
C LYS A 90 3.93 -8.84 -4.66
N ILE A 91 2.68 -9.30 -4.57
CA ILE A 91 1.69 -9.17 -5.66
C ILE A 91 0.78 -7.97 -5.40
N PRO A 92 0.18 -7.38 -6.44
CA PRO A 92 -0.78 -6.28 -6.29
C PRO A 92 -1.98 -6.68 -5.40
N PRO A 93 -2.57 -5.75 -4.62
CA PRO A 93 -3.83 -6.01 -3.88
C PRO A 93 -5.00 -6.42 -4.78
N SER A 94 -4.92 -6.07 -6.07
CA SER A 94 -5.86 -6.49 -7.11
C SER A 94 -5.67 -7.94 -7.56
N GLN A 95 -4.70 -8.68 -7.04
CA GLN A 95 -4.48 -10.09 -7.34
C GLN A 95 -4.65 -10.96 -6.11
N THR A 96 -5.12 -12.19 -6.32
CA THR A 96 -5.12 -13.23 -5.31
C THR A 96 -3.95 -14.14 -5.60
N ALA A 97 -3.12 -14.42 -4.61
CA ALA A 97 -2.03 -15.38 -4.76
C ALA A 97 -2.62 -16.74 -5.17
N LYS A 98 -2.05 -17.35 -6.21
CA LYS A 98 -2.37 -18.70 -6.67
C LYS A 98 -1.06 -19.45 -6.83
N GLY A 99 -1.06 -20.74 -6.49
CA GLY A 99 0.14 -21.58 -6.59
C GLY A 99 0.48 -22.36 -5.32
N GLY A 100 -0.42 -22.38 -4.34
CA GLY A 100 -0.33 -23.34 -3.24
C GLY A 100 -0.58 -24.78 -3.69
N VAL A 101 -0.32 -25.73 -2.79
CA VAL A 101 -0.73 -27.13 -2.96
C VAL A 101 -2.26 -27.19 -3.12
N THR A 102 -2.79 -27.96 -4.08
CA THR A 102 -4.24 -28.05 -4.38
C THR A 102 -5.09 -28.30 -3.13
N GLU A 103 -4.60 -29.12 -2.21
CA GLU A 103 -5.23 -29.39 -0.92
C GLU A 103 -5.43 -28.11 -0.08
N TRP A 104 -4.46 -27.20 -0.06
CA TRP A 104 -4.54 -25.95 0.71
C TRP A 104 -5.63 -25.04 0.15
N GLU A 105 -5.69 -24.91 -1.17
CA GLU A 105 -6.70 -24.08 -1.85
C GLU A 105 -8.11 -24.60 -1.57
N SER A 106 -8.31 -25.92 -1.69
CA SER A 106 -9.58 -26.58 -1.38
C SER A 106 -10.03 -26.36 0.06
N TRP A 107 -9.11 -26.48 1.02
CA TRP A 107 -9.40 -26.23 2.43
C TRP A 107 -9.75 -24.75 2.68
N ILE A 108 -8.99 -23.81 2.10
CA ILE A 108 -9.25 -22.37 2.25
C ILE A 108 -10.62 -22.00 1.70
N ASP A 109 -10.98 -22.47 0.50
CA ASP A 109 -12.30 -22.20 -0.10
C ASP A 109 -13.44 -22.77 0.76
N SER A 110 -13.26 -24.00 1.26
CA SER A 110 -14.22 -24.63 2.17
C SER A 110 -14.38 -23.84 3.47
N LYS A 111 -13.27 -23.34 4.05
CA LYS A 111 -13.29 -22.53 5.28
C LYS A 111 -13.98 -21.19 5.06
N ILE A 112 -13.71 -20.52 3.94
CA ILE A 112 -14.38 -19.25 3.58
C ILE A 112 -15.89 -19.48 3.42
N ALA A 113 -16.30 -20.51 2.69
CA ALA A 113 -17.71 -20.82 2.47
C ALA A 113 -18.43 -21.09 3.81
N TRP A 114 -17.82 -21.92 4.67
CA TRP A 114 -18.33 -22.21 6.01
C TRP A 114 -18.46 -20.96 6.88
N ASP A 115 -17.40 -20.15 6.98
CA ASP A 115 -17.42 -18.95 7.83
C ASP A 115 -18.42 -17.91 7.34
N LYS A 116 -18.52 -17.70 6.02
CA LYS A 116 -19.53 -16.81 5.44
C LYS A 116 -20.94 -17.31 5.71
N PHE A 117 -21.18 -18.62 5.64
CA PHE A 117 -22.47 -19.20 6.00
C PHE A 117 -22.81 -18.97 7.48
N GLN A 118 -21.88 -19.26 8.40
CA GLN A 118 -22.09 -19.05 9.83
C GLN A 118 -22.35 -17.56 10.15
N ALA A 119 -21.55 -16.66 9.59
CA ALA A 119 -21.73 -15.22 9.71
C ALA A 119 -23.07 -14.76 9.11
N GLN A 120 -23.47 -15.27 7.95
CA GLN A 120 -24.74 -14.91 7.32
C GLN A 120 -25.93 -15.35 8.17
N ARG A 121 -25.89 -16.56 8.74
CA ARG A 121 -26.93 -17.04 9.66
C ARG A 121 -27.08 -16.13 10.88
N LEU A 122 -25.96 -15.69 11.47
CA LEU A 122 -25.98 -14.75 12.60
C LEU A 122 -26.54 -13.38 12.18
N ALA A 123 -26.13 -12.86 11.02
CA ALA A 123 -26.63 -11.60 10.50
C ALA A 123 -28.14 -11.66 10.18
N ASP A 124 -28.61 -12.74 9.56
CA ASP A 124 -30.03 -12.94 9.27
C ASP A 124 -30.85 -13.08 10.56
N ALA A 125 -30.37 -13.83 11.55
CA ALA A 125 -31.03 -13.95 12.85
C ALA A 125 -31.15 -12.59 13.55
N ALA A 126 -30.07 -11.81 13.58
CA ALA A 126 -30.06 -10.49 14.21
C ALA A 126 -30.93 -9.47 13.45
N ASN A 127 -30.96 -9.53 12.12
CA ASN A 127 -31.84 -8.68 11.31
C ASN A 127 -33.32 -9.11 11.44
N GLY A 128 -33.60 -10.42 11.53
CA GLY A 128 -34.95 -10.95 11.68
C GLY A 128 -35.55 -10.66 13.05
N ALA A 129 -34.76 -10.72 14.13
CA ALA A 129 -35.19 -10.33 15.47
C ALA A 129 -35.70 -8.87 15.52
N ASN A 130 -35.15 -8.00 14.68
CA ASN A 130 -35.56 -6.60 14.56
C ASN A 130 -36.83 -6.40 13.72
N GLN A 131 -37.31 -7.41 12.97
CA GLN A 131 -38.53 -7.32 12.16
C GLN A 131 -39.80 -7.75 12.91
N THR A 132 -39.66 -8.45 14.04
CA THR A 132 -40.78 -9.00 14.83
C THR A 132 -41.72 -7.95 15.46
N THR A 133 -41.43 -6.65 15.33
CA THR A 133 -42.23 -5.54 15.87
C THR A 133 -43.16 -4.85 14.87
N VAL A 134 -43.13 -5.22 13.58
CA VAL A 134 -44.10 -4.71 12.59
C VAL A 134 -45.02 -5.86 12.18
N ALA A 135 -45.96 -6.19 13.06
CA ALA A 135 -47.05 -7.10 12.75
C ALA A 135 -47.89 -6.51 11.62
N SER A 136 -47.85 -7.12 10.44
CA SER A 136 -48.79 -6.85 9.37
C SER A 136 -49.23 -8.19 8.79
N SER A 137 -50.50 -8.47 9.04
CA SER A 137 -51.31 -9.57 8.50
C SER A 137 -51.05 -9.82 7.01
N GLY A 138 -50.21 -10.80 6.71
CA GLY A 138 -49.96 -11.25 5.35
C GLY A 138 -48.98 -12.42 5.34
N THR A 139 -49.35 -13.50 4.66
CA THR A 139 -48.57 -14.73 4.44
C THR A 139 -47.16 -14.39 3.93
N THR A 140 -46.21 -14.21 4.84
CA THR A 140 -44.82 -13.95 4.47
C THR A 140 -44.23 -15.29 3.99
N PRO A 141 -43.72 -15.37 2.75
CA PRO A 141 -43.13 -16.60 2.25
C PRO A 141 -42.00 -17.04 3.18
N VAL A 142 -42.06 -18.29 3.65
CA VAL A 142 -40.99 -18.90 4.46
C VAL A 142 -39.71 -18.86 3.64
N ARG A 143 -38.78 -17.98 4.01
CA ARG A 143 -37.47 -17.88 3.37
C ARG A 143 -36.73 -19.20 3.63
N GLN A 144 -36.59 -20.03 2.60
CA GLN A 144 -35.81 -21.27 2.71
C GLN A 144 -34.39 -20.90 3.17
N GLN A 145 -33.96 -21.48 4.29
CA GLN A 145 -32.59 -21.31 4.72
C GLN A 145 -31.68 -22.06 3.76
N PRO A 146 -30.57 -21.46 3.31
CA PRO A 146 -29.62 -22.15 2.46
C PRO A 146 -29.05 -23.37 3.21
N THR A 147 -28.79 -24.46 2.49
CA THR A 147 -28.12 -25.63 3.04
C THR A 147 -26.72 -25.24 3.52
N PRO A 148 -26.30 -25.64 4.73
CA PRO A 148 -24.95 -25.36 5.22
C PRO A 148 -23.91 -26.02 4.30
N PRO A 149 -22.82 -25.32 3.95
CA PRO A 149 -21.69 -25.96 3.29
C PRO A 149 -21.05 -27.00 4.23
N PRO A 150 -20.28 -27.98 3.70
CA PRO A 150 -19.55 -28.93 4.53
C PRO A 150 -18.60 -28.23 5.51
N TYR A 151 -18.41 -28.81 6.68
CA TYR A 151 -17.39 -28.34 7.62
C TYR A 151 -16.00 -28.58 7.02
N PRO A 152 -15.11 -27.56 6.99
CA PRO A 152 -13.80 -27.65 6.32
C PRO A 152 -12.82 -28.63 6.96
N GLY A 153 -13.06 -29.09 8.19
CA GLY A 153 -12.12 -29.93 8.93
C GLY A 153 -10.89 -29.14 9.44
N LEU A 154 -9.89 -29.87 9.92
CA LEU A 154 -8.63 -29.29 10.37
C LEU A 154 -7.81 -28.75 9.19
N ALA A 155 -7.11 -27.64 9.40
CA ALA A 155 -6.19 -27.11 8.38
C ALA A 155 -5.05 -28.12 8.11
N PRO A 156 -4.67 -28.34 6.85
CA PRO A 156 -3.53 -29.21 6.51
C PRO A 156 -2.26 -28.80 7.25
N ALA A 157 -1.50 -29.77 7.77
CA ALA A 157 -0.30 -29.49 8.57
C ALA A 157 0.73 -28.65 7.79
N GLY A 158 0.90 -28.90 6.49
CA GLY A 158 1.79 -28.12 5.63
C GLY A 158 1.35 -26.65 5.49
N LEU A 159 0.04 -26.39 5.47
CA LEU A 159 -0.51 -25.04 5.41
C LEU A 159 -0.24 -24.30 6.72
N ILE A 160 -0.44 -24.95 7.86
CA ILE A 160 -0.14 -24.38 9.19
C ILE A 160 1.36 -24.08 9.30
N ALA A 161 2.22 -24.98 8.84
CA ALA A 161 3.67 -24.76 8.85
C ALA A 161 4.08 -23.56 7.97
N ALA A 162 3.38 -23.34 6.86
CA ALA A 162 3.70 -22.29 5.90
C ALA A 162 3.13 -20.90 6.27
N ALA A 163 1.89 -20.84 6.75
CA ALA A 163 1.13 -19.60 6.95
C ALA A 163 0.74 -19.34 8.42
N GLY A 164 1.02 -20.27 9.33
CA GLY A 164 0.54 -20.25 10.71
C GLY A 164 -0.89 -20.77 10.85
N ASN A 165 -1.35 -20.85 12.10
CA ASN A 165 -2.73 -21.28 12.40
C ASN A 165 -3.74 -20.26 11.83
N PRO A 166 -4.79 -20.73 11.13
CA PRO A 166 -5.88 -19.86 10.71
C PRO A 166 -6.62 -19.31 11.94
N PRO A 167 -7.17 -18.07 11.87
CA PRO A 167 -8.02 -17.54 12.91
C PRO A 167 -9.33 -18.32 13.01
N ALA A 168 -10.06 -18.12 14.11
CA ALA A 168 -11.35 -18.78 14.34
C ALA A 168 -12.32 -18.58 13.17
N ALA A 169 -12.40 -17.36 12.63
CA ALA A 169 -13.23 -17.02 11.47
C ALA A 169 -12.53 -16.03 10.53
N PHE A 170 -12.63 -16.30 9.21
CA PHE A 170 -12.28 -15.35 8.16
C PHE A 170 -13.36 -14.29 7.96
N HIS A 171 -14.62 -14.60 8.26
CA HIS A 171 -15.74 -13.69 8.08
C HIS A 171 -16.63 -13.68 9.32
N ASN A 172 -17.10 -12.49 9.71
CA ASN A 172 -17.99 -12.30 10.85
C ASN A 172 -19.25 -11.51 10.46
N ALA A 173 -20.32 -11.70 11.24
CA ALA A 173 -21.48 -10.82 11.24
C ALA A 173 -21.13 -9.55 12.00
N THR A 174 -21.31 -8.40 11.36
CA THR A 174 -20.97 -7.09 11.93
C THR A 174 -22.10 -6.09 11.65
N VAL A 175 -22.17 -5.02 12.45
CA VAL A 175 -23.01 -3.86 12.17
C VAL A 175 -22.08 -2.73 11.73
N PRO A 176 -21.94 -2.47 10.42
CA PRO A 176 -21.13 -1.34 9.97
C PRO A 176 -21.74 -0.02 10.48
N LEU A 177 -20.89 0.86 10.98
CA LEU A 177 -21.29 2.19 11.43
C LEU A 177 -21.02 3.21 10.32
N GLN A 178 -21.96 4.15 10.20
CA GLN A 178 -21.81 5.34 9.37
C GLN A 178 -21.41 6.50 10.26
N TYR A 179 -20.42 7.26 9.82
CA TYR A 179 -19.88 8.41 10.53
C TYR A 179 -20.09 9.63 9.64
N THR A 180 -20.62 10.71 10.20
CA THR A 180 -20.80 11.97 9.50
C THR A 180 -20.02 13.06 10.22
N VAL A 181 -19.12 13.74 9.50
CA VAL A 181 -18.27 14.81 10.04
C VAL A 181 -18.54 16.12 9.30
N ARG A 182 -18.64 17.24 10.01
CA ARG A 182 -18.86 18.59 9.45
C ARG A 182 -17.88 19.62 10.02
N PHE A 183 -17.23 20.37 9.12
CA PHE A 183 -16.30 21.46 9.47
C PHE A 183 -16.93 22.85 9.46
N ASP A 184 -18.07 22.99 8.78
CA ASP A 184 -18.95 24.16 8.80
C ASP A 184 -20.40 23.67 8.63
N GLU A 185 -21.39 24.49 8.98
CA GLU A 185 -22.80 24.19 8.71
C GLU A 185 -23.08 24.20 7.21
N ASN A 186 -22.37 25.04 6.46
CA ASN A 186 -22.50 25.17 5.00
C ASN A 186 -21.64 24.18 4.22
N ASP A 187 -20.80 23.40 4.92
CA ASP A 187 -19.93 22.41 4.29
C ASP A 187 -20.68 21.10 4.02
N GLU A 188 -20.49 20.55 2.83
CA GLU A 188 -20.87 19.17 2.53
C GLU A 188 -20.26 18.21 3.56
N PRO A 189 -21.06 17.31 4.15
CA PRO A 189 -20.57 16.40 5.17
C PRO A 189 -19.57 15.40 4.58
N TYR A 190 -18.61 15.02 5.41
CA TYR A 190 -17.73 13.90 5.14
C TYR A 190 -18.36 12.64 5.74
N VAL A 191 -18.76 11.71 4.88
CA VAL A 191 -19.44 10.48 5.28
C VAL A 191 -18.50 9.30 5.11
N TYR A 192 -18.35 8.53 6.19
CA TYR A 192 -17.52 7.33 6.21
C TYR A 192 -18.31 6.13 6.66
N ARG A 193 -17.87 4.95 6.24
CA ARG A 193 -18.39 3.67 6.69
C ARG A 193 -17.25 2.75 7.07
N ASP A 194 -17.27 2.27 8.31
CA ASP A 194 -16.29 1.27 8.76
C ASP A 194 -16.63 -0.14 8.25
N ASN A 195 -15.84 -1.14 8.62
CA ASN A 195 -16.00 -2.51 8.16
C ASN A 195 -16.11 -2.59 6.64
N VAL A 196 -15.07 -2.06 5.97
CA VAL A 196 -15.01 -1.90 4.52
C VAL A 196 -15.38 -3.21 3.82
N ARG A 197 -16.25 -3.10 2.82
CA ARG A 197 -16.63 -4.23 1.98
C ARG A 197 -15.58 -4.40 0.88
N PHE A 198 -15.09 -5.62 0.74
CA PHE A 198 -14.24 -6.03 -0.36
C PHE A 198 -15.01 -6.92 -1.32
N ASP A 199 -14.71 -6.81 -2.62
CA ASP A 199 -15.26 -7.72 -3.63
C ASP A 199 -14.60 -9.11 -3.59
N LYS A 200 -13.48 -9.22 -2.88
CA LYS A 200 -12.73 -10.46 -2.71
C LYS A 200 -12.79 -10.96 -1.28
N ASP A 201 -13.13 -12.23 -1.14
CA ASP A 201 -13.17 -12.91 0.15
C ASP A 201 -11.76 -13.15 0.74
N ARG A 202 -10.71 -13.07 -0.09
CA ARG A 202 -9.30 -13.30 0.29
C ARG A 202 -8.46 -12.01 0.27
N PHE A 203 -9.06 -10.86 0.51
CA PHE A 203 -8.32 -9.60 0.48
C PHE A 203 -7.26 -9.58 1.59
N ALA A 204 -5.98 -9.54 1.23
CA ALA A 204 -4.87 -9.78 2.15
C ALA A 204 -4.39 -8.54 2.92
N TYR A 205 -4.93 -7.35 2.65
CA TYR A 205 -4.37 -6.09 3.16
C TYR A 205 -5.23 -5.40 4.22
N TYR A 206 -6.40 -5.92 4.57
CA TYR A 206 -7.29 -5.35 5.58
C TYR A 206 -6.78 -5.58 7.02
N ARG A 207 -6.63 -4.50 7.79
CA ARG A 207 -6.00 -4.50 9.12
C ARG A 207 -6.85 -3.83 10.20
N PHE A 208 -7.69 -2.88 9.84
CA PHE A 208 -8.42 -2.09 10.83
C PHE A 208 -9.91 -2.10 10.53
N ALA A 209 -10.69 -2.75 11.40
CA ALA A 209 -12.14 -2.82 11.23
C ALA A 209 -12.83 -1.46 11.34
N LYS A 210 -12.27 -0.56 12.16
CA LYS A 210 -12.68 0.85 12.26
C LYS A 210 -12.15 1.71 11.11
N GLY A 211 -11.25 1.18 10.28
CA GLY A 211 -10.70 1.90 9.14
C GLY A 211 -11.75 2.16 8.07
N VAL A 212 -11.56 3.21 7.29
CA VAL A 212 -12.51 3.68 6.28
C VAL A 212 -11.81 3.93 4.94
N VAL A 213 -12.60 4.22 3.92
CA VAL A 213 -12.08 4.64 2.62
C VAL A 213 -12.96 5.72 2.02
N SER A 214 -12.33 6.70 1.37
CA SER A 214 -12.99 7.69 0.56
C SER A 214 -12.13 7.98 -0.66
N TYR A 215 -12.68 7.78 -1.86
CA TYR A 215 -11.92 7.92 -3.10
C TYR A 215 -11.90 9.35 -3.64
N GLY A 216 -12.84 10.21 -3.23
CA GLY A 216 -12.90 11.59 -3.73
C GLY A 216 -12.98 11.68 -5.26
N LYS A 217 -12.52 12.81 -5.79
CA LYS A 217 -12.40 13.10 -7.22
C LYS A 217 -11.04 12.62 -7.72
N ARG A 218 -11.01 11.64 -8.63
CA ARG A 218 -9.76 11.12 -9.19
C ARG A 218 -9.01 12.23 -9.93
N VAL A 219 -7.68 12.16 -9.97
CA VAL A 219 -6.85 13.16 -10.68
C VAL A 219 -7.34 13.38 -12.11
N LYS A 220 -7.63 12.30 -12.85
CA LYS A 220 -8.13 12.40 -14.23
C LYS A 220 -9.47 13.12 -14.41
N ASP A 221 -10.25 13.26 -13.34
CA ASP A 221 -11.54 13.95 -13.35
C ASP A 221 -11.40 15.44 -12.95
N ILE A 222 -10.22 15.88 -12.47
CA ILE A 222 -9.91 17.28 -12.13
C ILE A 222 -9.69 18.09 -13.42
N PRO A 223 -10.27 19.31 -13.56
CA PRO A 223 -10.08 20.13 -14.75
C PRO A 223 -8.60 20.36 -15.06
N GLU A 224 -8.24 20.21 -16.33
CA GLU A 224 -6.86 20.33 -16.80
C GLU A 224 -6.22 21.69 -16.46
N ALA A 225 -7.01 22.77 -16.48
CA ALA A 225 -6.54 24.10 -16.08
C ALA A 225 -6.15 24.17 -14.60
N GLU A 226 -6.92 23.55 -13.71
CA GLU A 226 -6.64 23.48 -12.27
C GLU A 226 -5.39 22.64 -12.02
N LEU A 227 -5.32 21.44 -12.61
CA LEU A 227 -4.14 20.57 -12.49
C LEU A 227 -2.87 21.25 -13.00
N SER A 228 -2.96 21.98 -14.12
CA SER A 228 -1.81 22.67 -14.71
C SER A 228 -1.18 23.67 -13.75
N ILE A 229 -2.02 24.41 -13.02
CA ILE A 229 -1.58 25.39 -12.02
C ILE A 229 -0.85 24.68 -10.88
N LEU A 230 -1.46 23.63 -10.31
CA LEU A 230 -0.87 22.88 -9.19
C LEU A 230 0.49 22.28 -9.54
N PHE A 231 0.60 21.62 -10.70
CA PHE A 231 1.87 21.03 -11.14
C PHE A 231 2.93 22.08 -11.48
N LYS A 232 2.53 23.22 -12.08
CA LYS A 232 3.45 24.33 -12.34
C LYS A 232 3.98 24.94 -11.05
N GLU A 233 3.12 25.18 -10.06
CA GLU A 233 3.50 25.68 -8.74
C GLU A 233 4.42 24.70 -7.98
N ALA A 234 4.24 23.40 -8.20
CA ALA A 234 5.11 22.37 -7.66
C ALA A 234 6.47 22.24 -8.39
N GLY A 235 6.70 22.99 -9.47
CA GLY A 235 7.94 22.95 -10.24
C GLY A 235 8.10 21.69 -11.10
N PHE A 236 6.99 21.16 -11.62
CA PHE A 236 7.02 20.03 -12.56
C PHE A 236 7.22 20.52 -14.00
N SER A 237 8.00 19.76 -14.75
CA SER A 237 8.04 19.85 -16.20
C SER A 237 6.76 19.27 -16.82
N PRO A 238 6.43 19.62 -18.09
CA PRO A 238 5.32 19.00 -18.80
C PRO A 238 5.43 17.47 -18.91
N SER A 239 6.65 16.94 -19.06
CA SER A 239 6.92 15.50 -19.15
C SER A 239 6.63 14.80 -17.82
N GLU A 240 7.19 15.31 -16.71
CA GLU A 240 6.96 14.77 -15.36
C GLU A 240 5.47 14.74 -15.04
N ARG A 241 4.75 15.82 -15.37
CA ARG A 241 3.31 15.90 -15.16
C ARG A 241 2.56 14.77 -15.88
N LYS A 242 2.85 14.52 -17.16
CA LYS A 242 2.17 13.46 -17.91
C LYS A 242 2.42 12.08 -17.29
N CYS A 243 3.66 11.79 -16.91
CA CYS A 243 4.01 10.54 -16.24
C CYS A 243 3.21 10.38 -14.94
N PHE A 244 3.20 11.40 -14.07
CA PHE A 244 2.44 11.36 -12.82
C PHE A 244 0.93 11.31 -13.05
N ALA A 245 0.39 11.99 -14.07
CA ALA A 245 -1.03 11.91 -14.42
C ALA A 245 -1.42 10.48 -14.83
N GLN A 246 -0.59 9.79 -15.61
CA GLN A 246 -0.85 8.41 -16.02
C GLN A 246 -0.74 7.41 -14.86
N VAL A 247 0.25 7.57 -13.98
CA VAL A 247 0.40 6.70 -12.81
C VAL A 247 -0.71 6.95 -11.79
N SER A 248 -1.04 8.22 -11.50
CA SER A 248 -2.12 8.57 -10.57
C SER A 248 -3.52 8.28 -11.10
N ALA A 249 -3.71 8.09 -12.41
CA ALA A 249 -4.99 7.62 -12.96
C ALA A 249 -5.35 6.20 -12.50
N LEU A 250 -4.36 5.42 -12.04
CA LEU A 250 -4.55 4.12 -11.36
C LEU A 250 -4.92 4.27 -9.88
N GLU A 251 -4.69 5.45 -9.33
CA GLU A 251 -4.85 5.79 -7.93
C GLU A 251 -6.06 6.70 -7.71
N GLY A 252 -6.14 7.25 -6.50
CA GLY A 252 -7.11 8.24 -6.09
C GLY A 252 -6.77 9.68 -6.49
N GLY A 253 -7.56 10.63 -5.99
CA GLY A 253 -7.29 12.07 -6.01
C GLY A 253 -6.49 12.56 -4.82
N PHE A 254 -6.28 13.88 -4.76
CA PHE A 254 -5.57 14.53 -3.66
C PHE A 254 -6.26 14.38 -2.29
N GLU A 255 -7.57 14.16 -2.28
CA GLU A 255 -8.36 13.90 -1.08
C GLU A 255 -8.65 12.43 -0.82
N THR A 256 -8.11 11.50 -1.62
CA THR A 256 -8.35 10.08 -1.35
C THR A 256 -7.74 9.71 -0.02
N THR A 257 -8.53 9.10 0.85
CA THR A 257 -8.11 8.67 2.17
C THR A 257 -8.49 7.22 2.40
N GLN A 258 -7.58 6.43 2.97
CA GLN A 258 -7.81 5.05 3.34
C GLN A 258 -7.16 4.78 4.69
N THR A 259 -7.90 4.22 5.64
CA THR A 259 -7.39 3.94 6.99
C THR A 259 -7.54 2.49 7.44
N TYR A 260 -7.82 1.59 6.49
CA TYR A 260 -8.15 0.19 6.80
C TYR A 260 -7.02 -0.80 6.56
N ASP A 261 -5.93 -0.43 5.88
CA ASP A 261 -4.97 -1.40 5.33
C ASP A 261 -3.56 -1.30 5.90
N THR A 262 -2.60 -1.99 5.27
CA THR A 262 -1.19 -2.03 5.69
C THR A 262 -0.47 -0.68 5.66
N GLY A 263 -1.04 0.34 4.99
CA GLY A 263 -0.53 1.71 4.99
C GLY A 263 -0.87 2.50 6.25
N TYR A 264 -1.72 1.95 7.12
CA TYR A 264 -2.29 2.62 8.30
C TYR A 264 -3.17 3.80 7.90
N VAL A 265 -2.60 5.00 7.71
CA VAL A 265 -3.32 6.16 7.17
C VAL A 265 -2.70 6.49 5.82
N SER A 266 -3.43 6.22 4.74
CA SER A 266 -3.05 6.51 3.36
C SER A 266 -3.83 7.72 2.86
N VAL A 267 -3.15 8.71 2.28
CA VAL A 267 -3.74 9.96 1.79
C VAL A 267 -3.17 10.34 0.43
N GLY A 268 -3.99 10.89 -0.45
CA GLY A 268 -3.53 11.63 -1.61
C GLY A 268 -3.41 10.83 -2.90
N PHE A 269 -2.99 11.53 -3.95
CA PHE A 269 -3.09 11.07 -5.34
C PHE A 269 -2.13 9.92 -5.72
N ILE A 270 -1.19 9.60 -4.85
CA ILE A 270 -0.35 8.39 -4.94
C ILE A 270 -0.41 7.53 -3.68
N GLN A 271 -1.41 7.76 -2.81
CA GLN A 271 -1.63 7.04 -1.55
C GLN A 271 -0.41 7.05 -0.61
N PHE A 272 0.08 8.25 -0.27
CA PHE A 272 1.13 8.42 0.74
C PHE A 272 0.68 7.84 2.08
N VAL A 273 1.57 7.11 2.77
CA VAL A 273 1.23 6.38 4.00
C VAL A 273 1.92 6.96 5.22
N THR A 274 1.30 6.85 6.40
CA THR A 274 1.95 7.15 7.70
C THR A 274 2.73 5.99 8.27
N MET A 275 2.49 4.76 7.78
CA MET A 275 2.93 3.53 8.44
C MET A 275 2.50 3.48 9.93
N ALA A 276 3.00 2.49 10.67
CA ALA A 276 2.58 2.21 12.04
C ALA A 276 3.08 3.23 13.06
N ASP A 277 4.22 3.84 12.80
CA ASP A 277 4.96 4.68 13.75
C ASP A 277 4.64 6.16 13.61
N GLY A 278 4.03 6.58 12.49
CA GLY A 278 3.74 7.99 12.23
C GLY A 278 5.00 8.86 12.20
N SER A 279 6.14 8.27 11.83
CA SER A 279 7.44 8.92 11.92
C SER A 279 7.72 9.86 10.74
N GLY A 280 8.75 10.68 10.91
CA GLY A 280 9.13 11.72 9.98
C GLY A 280 9.69 11.31 8.63
N GLU A 281 10.01 10.03 8.47
CA GLU A 281 10.52 9.52 7.21
C GLU A 281 9.41 9.12 6.23
N GLN A 282 8.16 9.11 6.69
CA GLN A 282 7.00 8.72 5.90
C GLN A 282 6.56 9.86 4.99
N ASP A 283 6.19 9.54 3.76
CA ASP A 283 6.01 10.55 2.72
C ASP A 283 4.87 11.53 3.02
N ILE A 284 3.79 11.08 3.65
CA ILE A 284 2.70 12.00 4.03
C ILE A 284 3.13 12.99 5.13
N CYS A 285 3.95 12.53 6.09
CA CYS A 285 4.52 13.37 7.13
C CYS A 285 5.48 14.42 6.54
N LYS A 286 6.26 14.03 5.51
CA LYS A 286 7.11 14.95 4.75
C LYS A 286 6.30 15.99 3.97
N ALA A 287 5.18 15.60 3.37
CA ALA A 287 4.27 16.54 2.69
C ALA A 287 3.66 17.56 3.68
N LEU A 288 3.20 17.12 4.85
CA LEU A 288 2.73 18.03 5.92
C LEU A 288 3.82 19.00 6.36
N ALA A 289 5.03 18.49 6.63
CA ALA A 289 6.16 19.32 7.05
C ALA A 289 6.54 20.34 5.97
N LEU A 290 6.43 19.96 4.70
CA LEU A 290 6.68 20.85 3.56
C LEU A 290 5.64 21.98 3.51
N GLU A 291 4.35 21.66 3.64
CA GLU A 291 3.30 22.69 3.70
C GLU A 291 3.48 23.61 4.91
N LYS A 292 3.70 23.06 6.11
CA LYS A 292 3.93 23.86 7.32
C LYS A 292 5.10 24.83 7.16
N LYS A 293 6.16 24.40 6.45
CA LYS A 293 7.34 25.22 6.18
C LYS A 293 7.07 26.30 5.13
N GLU A 294 6.46 25.94 4.01
CA GLU A 294 6.33 26.85 2.86
C GLU A 294 5.07 27.74 2.94
N ASN A 295 4.00 27.25 3.56
CA ASN A 295 2.69 27.90 3.66
C ASN A 295 2.10 27.73 5.08
N PRO A 296 2.74 28.27 6.14
CA PRO A 296 2.31 28.06 7.52
C PRO A 296 0.88 28.52 7.81
N ALA A 297 0.40 29.57 7.13
CA ALA A 297 -0.98 30.04 7.27
C ALA A 297 -2.01 29.05 6.69
N ALA A 298 -1.70 28.44 5.53
CA ALA A 298 -2.54 27.40 4.94
C ALA A 298 -2.53 26.16 5.85
N PHE A 299 -1.35 25.73 6.31
CA PHE A 299 -1.23 24.62 7.25
C PHE A 299 -2.04 24.86 8.54
N GLN A 300 -2.00 26.08 9.08
CA GLN A 300 -2.82 26.46 10.22
C GLN A 300 -4.31 26.27 9.94
N GLN A 301 -4.77 26.70 8.76
CA GLN A 301 -6.16 26.60 8.32
C GLN A 301 -6.57 25.16 7.95
N ASP A 302 -5.66 24.34 7.48
CA ASP A 302 -6.01 23.02 6.95
C ASP A 302 -5.87 21.92 7.99
N PHE A 303 -4.93 22.05 8.92
CA PHE A 303 -4.57 21.01 9.88
C PHE A 303 -4.60 21.48 11.33
N ARG A 304 -3.78 22.48 11.69
CA ARG A 304 -3.55 22.82 13.11
C ARG A 304 -4.80 23.31 13.81
N GLN A 305 -5.63 24.13 13.16
CA GLN A 305 -6.90 24.59 13.75
C GLN A 305 -7.90 23.47 14.03
N PHE A 306 -7.67 22.27 13.49
CA PHE A 306 -8.51 21.08 13.68
C PHE A 306 -7.84 20.00 14.53
N GLY A 307 -6.65 20.28 15.06
CA GLY A 307 -5.96 19.42 16.02
C GLY A 307 -4.99 18.43 15.37
N LEU A 308 -4.51 18.70 14.16
CA LEU A 308 -3.42 17.94 13.55
C LEU A 308 -2.18 18.83 13.40
N ASP A 309 -1.03 18.35 13.82
CA ASP A 309 0.25 19.03 13.61
C ASP A 309 1.39 18.05 13.34
N ILE A 310 2.55 18.58 13.00
CA ILE A 310 3.77 17.86 12.67
C ILE A 310 4.94 18.49 13.44
N GLN A 311 5.71 17.65 14.12
CA GLN A 311 6.91 18.05 14.86
C GLN A 311 8.07 18.44 13.92
N THR A 312 9.14 19.02 14.47
CA THR A 312 10.35 19.37 13.70
C THR A 312 11.07 18.13 13.15
N ASP A 313 11.07 17.03 13.90
CA ASP A 313 11.54 15.71 13.44
C ASP A 313 10.53 15.01 12.50
N LYS A 314 9.45 15.72 12.16
CA LYS A 314 8.33 15.30 11.32
C LYS A 314 7.49 14.16 11.93
N THR A 315 7.54 13.94 13.24
CA THR A 315 6.62 13.04 13.94
C THR A 315 5.20 13.61 13.95
N LEU A 316 4.23 12.81 13.50
CA LEU A 316 2.82 13.20 13.46
C LEU A 316 2.25 13.40 14.86
N THR A 317 1.50 14.48 15.06
CA THR A 317 0.86 14.81 16.34
C THR A 317 -0.62 15.12 16.12
N VAL A 318 -1.49 14.61 16.98
CA VAL A 318 -2.92 14.94 16.96
C VAL A 318 -3.42 15.25 18.36
N VAL A 319 -4.45 16.07 18.46
CA VAL A 319 -5.24 16.26 19.67
C VAL A 319 -6.45 15.35 19.59
N ASP A 320 -6.64 14.49 20.59
CA ASP A 320 -7.84 13.67 20.72
C ASP A 320 -9.08 14.58 20.78
N PRO A 321 -10.00 14.50 19.80
CA PRO A 321 -11.16 15.38 19.74
C PRO A 321 -12.13 15.24 20.94
N VAL A 322 -12.04 14.14 21.70
CA VAL A 322 -12.87 13.89 22.89
C VAL A 322 -12.23 14.47 24.14
N THR A 323 -10.95 14.16 24.36
CA THR A 323 -10.29 14.38 25.66
C THR A 323 -9.36 15.59 25.67
N GLY A 324 -8.95 16.09 24.50
CA GLY A 324 -7.95 17.14 24.37
C GLY A 324 -6.54 16.66 24.70
N VAL A 325 -6.30 15.35 24.83
CA VAL A 325 -4.97 14.78 25.02
C VAL A 325 -4.19 14.86 23.71
N GLU A 326 -2.95 15.32 23.78
CA GLU A 326 -2.02 15.32 22.65
C GLU A 326 -1.39 13.91 22.51
N LEU A 327 -1.48 13.34 21.31
CA LEU A 327 -0.96 12.02 20.94
C LEU A 327 0.06 12.19 19.83
N GLN A 328 1.09 11.34 19.82
CA GLN A 328 2.21 11.45 18.88
C GLN A 328 2.55 10.10 18.24
N GLY A 329 3.11 10.14 17.04
CA GLY A 329 3.59 8.96 16.30
C GLY A 329 2.52 7.87 16.19
N LYS A 330 2.83 6.67 16.66
CA LYS A 330 1.93 5.50 16.64
C LYS A 330 0.56 5.79 17.26
N ASP A 331 0.51 6.50 18.39
CA ASP A 331 -0.75 6.77 19.06
C ASP A 331 -1.60 7.78 18.28
N ALA A 332 -0.96 8.74 17.63
CA ALA A 332 -1.63 9.65 16.70
C ALA A 332 -2.20 8.90 15.49
N VAL A 333 -1.42 8.01 14.87
CA VAL A 333 -1.86 7.17 13.74
C VAL A 333 -3.08 6.34 14.13
N ASN A 334 -3.02 5.63 15.27
CA ASN A 334 -4.14 4.84 15.77
C ASN A 334 -5.36 5.72 16.00
N LYS A 335 -5.20 6.90 16.61
CA LYS A 335 -6.32 7.80 16.85
C LYS A 335 -6.98 8.27 15.55
N ILE A 336 -6.21 8.53 14.49
CA ILE A 336 -6.77 8.88 13.17
C ILE A 336 -7.60 7.74 12.58
N ILE A 337 -7.12 6.50 12.70
CA ILE A 337 -7.85 5.30 12.23
C ILE A 337 -9.17 5.16 13.02
N GLU A 338 -9.15 5.41 14.33
CA GLU A 338 -10.32 5.24 15.19
C GLU A 338 -11.35 6.37 15.06
N ASP A 339 -10.91 7.62 14.99
CA ASP A 339 -11.77 8.80 15.03
C ASP A 339 -11.86 9.50 13.67
N LYS A 340 -13.07 9.51 13.10
CA LYS A 340 -13.30 9.99 11.73
C LYS A 340 -13.22 11.49 11.60
N ARG A 341 -13.30 12.24 12.70
CA ARG A 341 -13.02 13.68 12.68
C ARG A 341 -11.61 13.95 12.19
N LEU A 342 -10.62 13.20 12.70
CA LEU A 342 -9.23 13.33 12.30
C LEU A 342 -8.97 12.82 10.88
N THR A 343 -9.61 11.71 10.46
CA THR A 343 -9.56 11.25 9.06
C THR A 343 -10.08 12.35 8.10
N ALA A 344 -11.16 13.04 8.48
CA ALA A 344 -11.78 14.06 7.65
C ALA A 344 -10.92 15.31 7.45
N ILE A 345 -9.99 15.61 8.36
CA ILE A 345 -9.05 16.74 8.20
C ILE A 345 -8.23 16.56 6.93
N TRP A 346 -7.66 15.36 6.73
CA TRP A 346 -6.88 15.02 5.55
C TRP A 346 -7.69 15.10 4.25
N GLN A 347 -8.91 14.54 4.27
CA GLN A 347 -9.78 14.59 3.10
C GLN A 347 -10.19 16.03 2.78
N ARG A 348 -10.48 16.84 3.79
CA ARG A 348 -10.82 18.25 3.60
C ARG A 348 -9.65 19.02 3.01
N ALA A 349 -8.46 18.90 3.58
CA ALA A 349 -7.26 19.55 3.06
C ALA A 349 -6.99 19.13 1.61
N GLY A 350 -7.03 17.83 1.31
CA GLY A 350 -6.86 17.32 -0.06
C GLY A 350 -7.91 17.83 -1.04
N ARG A 351 -9.12 18.17 -0.57
CA ARG A 351 -10.21 18.70 -1.40
C ARG A 351 -10.12 20.21 -1.62
N ARG A 352 -9.54 20.96 -0.69
CA ARG A 352 -9.67 22.44 -0.66
C ARG A 352 -8.36 23.20 -0.69
N SER A 353 -7.30 22.63 -0.14
CA SER A 353 -6.03 23.32 0.01
C SER A 353 -5.17 23.15 -1.23
N ALA A 354 -5.00 24.23 -1.99
CA ALA A 354 -3.99 24.27 -3.05
C ALA A 354 -2.58 24.03 -2.48
N ALA A 355 -2.28 24.60 -1.31
CA ALA A 355 -0.99 24.45 -0.65
C ALA A 355 -0.67 22.98 -0.30
N PHE A 356 -1.63 22.26 0.30
CA PHE A 356 -1.44 20.85 0.62
C PHE A 356 -1.31 19.99 -0.65
N ARG A 357 -2.10 20.28 -1.68
CA ARG A 357 -1.99 19.59 -2.98
C ARG A 357 -0.63 19.81 -3.63
N VAL A 358 -0.12 21.04 -3.63
CA VAL A 358 1.23 21.36 -4.13
C VAL A 358 2.30 20.65 -3.28
N ALA A 359 2.15 20.61 -1.96
CA ALA A 359 3.08 19.91 -1.07
C ALA A 359 3.10 18.40 -1.35
N GLN A 360 1.93 17.78 -1.58
CA GLN A 360 1.84 16.40 -2.05
C GLN A 360 2.60 16.20 -3.38
N ILE A 361 2.39 17.06 -4.37
CA ILE A 361 3.05 16.94 -5.69
C ILE A 361 4.58 17.05 -5.55
N LYS A 362 5.07 18.05 -4.80
CA LYS A 362 6.51 18.24 -4.55
C LYS A 362 7.12 17.01 -3.87
N GLN A 363 6.45 16.49 -2.84
CA GLN A 363 6.91 15.30 -2.13
C GLN A 363 6.90 14.05 -3.02
N ALA A 364 5.88 13.90 -3.89
CA ALA A 364 5.82 12.81 -4.85
C ALA A 364 7.05 12.79 -5.78
N LYS A 365 7.41 13.96 -6.33
CA LYS A 365 8.62 14.09 -7.18
C LYS A 365 9.89 13.80 -6.40
N ALA A 366 10.05 14.39 -5.23
CA ALA A 366 11.23 14.21 -4.40
C ALA A 366 11.49 12.73 -4.05
N SER A 367 10.44 11.96 -3.74
CA SER A 367 10.58 10.56 -3.33
C SER A 367 10.57 9.56 -4.48
N TYR A 368 9.79 9.82 -5.54
CA TYR A 368 9.44 8.77 -6.51
C TYR A 368 9.84 9.05 -7.95
N TRP A 369 10.24 10.27 -8.31
CA TRP A 369 10.72 10.51 -9.67
C TRP A 369 12.00 9.67 -9.93
N PRO A 370 12.00 8.75 -10.92
CA PRO A 370 13.07 7.76 -11.02
C PRO A 370 14.27 8.23 -11.82
N GLU A 371 14.15 9.27 -12.66
CA GLU A 371 15.16 9.67 -13.65
C GLU A 371 16.57 9.84 -13.05
N ASN A 372 16.67 10.45 -11.87
CA ASN A 372 17.94 10.71 -11.20
C ASN A 372 18.35 9.60 -10.21
N ASP A 373 17.62 8.49 -10.14
CA ASP A 373 17.98 7.39 -9.25
C ASP A 373 19.31 6.78 -9.68
N PRO A 374 20.28 6.63 -8.77
CA PRO A 374 21.57 6.02 -9.10
C PRO A 374 21.40 4.53 -9.38
N ILE A 375 22.10 4.04 -10.40
CA ILE A 375 22.12 2.63 -10.78
C ILE A 375 23.55 2.10 -10.89
N THR A 376 23.71 0.80 -10.67
CA THR A 376 24.98 0.09 -10.89
C THR A 376 24.67 -1.24 -11.57
N VAL A 377 24.95 -1.33 -12.87
CA VAL A 377 24.75 -2.53 -13.70
C VAL A 377 26.02 -3.36 -13.63
N THR A 378 25.89 -4.64 -13.26
CA THR A 378 27.02 -5.60 -13.26
C THR A 378 26.81 -6.59 -14.40
N LEU A 379 27.75 -6.65 -15.34
CA LEU A 379 27.72 -7.57 -16.47
C LEU A 379 28.25 -8.96 -16.09
N THR A 380 28.05 -9.96 -16.95
CA THR A 380 28.48 -11.35 -16.69
C THR A 380 29.99 -11.52 -16.57
N ASP A 381 30.77 -10.62 -17.16
CA ASP A 381 32.24 -10.60 -17.03
C ASP A 381 32.73 -9.87 -15.76
N GLY A 382 31.82 -9.40 -14.91
CA GLY A 382 32.11 -8.68 -13.68
C GLY A 382 32.27 -7.17 -13.86
N THR A 383 32.21 -6.64 -15.10
CA THR A 383 32.28 -5.21 -15.37
C THR A 383 31.12 -4.48 -14.69
N LYS A 384 31.43 -3.39 -13.98
CA LYS A 384 30.43 -2.54 -13.31
C LYS A 384 30.31 -1.21 -14.05
N LEU A 385 29.08 -0.86 -14.41
CA LEU A 385 28.72 0.42 -15.03
C LEU A 385 27.82 1.19 -14.08
N THR A 386 28.20 2.42 -13.75
CA THR A 386 27.45 3.30 -12.85
C THR A 386 26.87 4.48 -13.61
N GLY A 387 25.65 4.88 -13.25
CA GLY A 387 24.97 6.03 -13.85
C GLY A 387 23.66 6.29 -13.13
N THR A 388 22.72 6.87 -13.85
CA THR A 388 21.34 7.11 -13.41
C THR A 388 20.35 6.34 -14.27
N VAL A 389 19.09 6.26 -13.85
CA VAL A 389 18.01 5.75 -14.69
C VAL A 389 17.92 6.53 -16.01
N GLY A 390 18.06 7.85 -15.97
CA GLY A 390 18.00 8.74 -17.13
C GLY A 390 19.07 8.48 -18.19
N ASP A 391 20.19 7.86 -17.82
CA ASP A 391 21.23 7.44 -18.76
C ASP A 391 20.79 6.26 -19.64
N VAL A 392 19.71 5.57 -19.29
CA VAL A 392 19.17 4.39 -19.98
C VAL A 392 17.72 4.58 -20.43
N VAL A 393 16.92 5.35 -19.69
CA VAL A 393 15.48 5.51 -19.90
C VAL A 393 15.15 6.99 -20.05
N GLN A 394 14.72 7.40 -21.26
CA GLN A 394 14.47 8.81 -21.59
C GLN A 394 13.00 9.07 -21.99
N SER A 395 12.25 8.04 -22.36
CA SER A 395 10.84 8.21 -22.77
C SER A 395 9.91 8.41 -21.56
N GLU A 396 8.82 9.15 -21.78
CA GLU A 396 7.76 9.33 -20.78
C GLU A 396 7.15 7.98 -20.37
N ALA A 397 7.00 7.03 -21.31
CA ALA A 397 6.50 5.68 -21.05
C ALA A 397 7.44 4.84 -20.16
N GLY A 398 8.75 4.92 -20.42
CA GLY A 398 9.75 4.23 -19.61
C GLY A 398 9.84 4.78 -18.19
N LEU A 399 9.87 6.12 -18.06
CA LEU A 399 9.87 6.79 -16.75
C LEU A 399 8.58 6.54 -15.98
N ALA A 400 7.41 6.56 -16.63
CA ALA A 400 6.13 6.22 -16.00
C ALA A 400 6.09 4.76 -15.50
N THR A 401 6.70 3.82 -16.23
CA THR A 401 6.80 2.41 -15.81
C THR A 401 7.63 2.26 -14.54
N LEU A 402 8.78 2.93 -14.46
CA LEU A 402 9.63 2.90 -13.27
C LEU A 402 9.03 3.69 -12.10
N LEU A 403 8.35 4.80 -12.38
CA LEU A 403 7.61 5.58 -11.39
C LEU A 403 6.49 4.75 -10.75
N ASP A 404 5.65 4.09 -11.56
CA ASP A 404 4.59 3.17 -11.09
C ASP A 404 5.18 2.11 -10.15
N ARG A 405 6.28 1.52 -10.57
CA ARG A 405 6.97 0.50 -9.80
C ARG A 405 7.53 1.01 -8.48
N LYS A 406 8.16 2.19 -8.49
CA LYS A 406 8.76 2.81 -7.31
C LYS A 406 7.70 3.22 -6.30
N ILE A 407 6.56 3.78 -6.75
CA ILE A 407 5.41 4.08 -5.89
C ILE A 407 4.88 2.80 -5.23
N ASN A 408 4.73 1.71 -5.98
CA ASN A 408 4.11 0.49 -5.45
C ASN A 408 5.04 -0.38 -4.59
N THR A 409 6.35 -0.34 -4.85
CA THR A 409 7.31 -1.28 -4.24
C THR A 409 8.42 -0.59 -3.44
N GLY A 410 8.48 0.74 -3.47
CA GLY A 410 9.54 1.54 -2.84
C GLY A 410 10.89 1.46 -3.57
N ASN A 411 10.97 0.78 -4.72
CA ASN A 411 12.21 0.62 -5.47
C ASN A 411 11.93 0.34 -6.96
N ILE A 412 12.99 0.32 -7.78
CA ILE A 412 12.91 0.09 -9.23
C ILE A 412 13.30 -1.35 -9.65
N ARG A 413 13.56 -2.28 -8.72
CA ARG A 413 13.99 -3.65 -9.08
C ARG A 413 12.87 -4.41 -9.79
N PRO A 414 13.12 -5.12 -10.90
CA PRO A 414 14.44 -5.64 -11.31
C PRO A 414 15.13 -4.80 -12.41
N PHE A 415 14.89 -3.49 -12.51
CA PHE A 415 15.41 -2.64 -13.60
C PHE A 415 16.87 -2.92 -13.96
N VAL A 416 17.78 -2.88 -12.98
CA VAL A 416 19.22 -3.09 -13.19
C VAL A 416 19.53 -4.48 -13.75
N ASP A 417 18.81 -5.52 -13.29
CA ASP A 417 19.00 -6.89 -13.76
C ASP A 417 18.55 -7.05 -15.22
N VAL A 418 17.44 -6.40 -15.58
CA VAL A 418 16.92 -6.38 -16.95
C VAL A 418 17.89 -5.62 -17.87
N VAL A 419 18.44 -4.49 -17.44
CA VAL A 419 19.47 -3.77 -18.20
C VAL A 419 20.70 -4.66 -18.40
N ALA A 420 21.21 -5.32 -17.36
CA ALA A 420 22.35 -6.23 -17.45
C ALA A 420 22.12 -7.37 -18.45
N LYS A 421 20.93 -7.97 -18.41
CA LYS A 421 20.50 -9.02 -19.34
C LYS A 421 20.54 -8.52 -20.79
N VAL A 422 19.87 -7.40 -21.09
CA VAL A 422 19.81 -6.82 -22.45
C VAL A 422 21.21 -6.43 -22.94
N MET A 423 22.04 -5.86 -22.07
CA MET A 423 23.43 -5.52 -22.41
C MET A 423 24.25 -6.77 -22.76
N THR A 424 24.09 -7.86 -21.99
CA THR A 424 24.79 -9.13 -22.24
C THR A 424 24.35 -9.76 -23.55
N GLU A 425 23.04 -9.84 -23.80
CA GLU A 425 22.47 -10.43 -25.02
C GLU A 425 22.88 -9.67 -26.29
N ASN A 426 23.02 -8.35 -26.19
CA ASN A 426 23.35 -7.48 -27.32
C ASN A 426 24.82 -7.04 -27.36
N LYS A 427 25.67 -7.56 -26.45
CA LYS A 427 27.10 -7.25 -26.34
C LYS A 427 27.40 -5.75 -26.19
N LEU A 428 26.56 -5.05 -25.42
CA LEU A 428 26.66 -3.61 -25.16
C LEU A 428 27.69 -3.37 -24.04
N LYS A 429 28.46 -2.30 -24.17
CA LYS A 429 29.58 -1.97 -23.26
C LYS A 429 29.33 -0.72 -22.43
N THR A 430 28.34 0.09 -22.79
CA THR A 430 28.04 1.37 -22.13
C THR A 430 26.54 1.53 -21.86
N LEU A 431 26.18 2.35 -20.87
CA LEU A 431 24.78 2.69 -20.60
C LEU A 431 24.14 3.45 -21.79
N ALA A 432 24.91 4.30 -22.47
CA ALA A 432 24.45 5.00 -23.68
C ALA A 432 24.10 4.05 -24.84
N GLU A 433 24.77 2.89 -24.94
CA GLU A 433 24.37 1.84 -25.87
C GLU A 433 23.11 1.12 -25.40
N ALA A 434 22.98 0.85 -24.09
CA ALA A 434 21.78 0.26 -23.50
C ALA A 434 20.52 1.14 -23.69
N ALA A 435 20.67 2.48 -23.66
CA ALA A 435 19.59 3.42 -23.90
C ALA A 435 18.91 3.23 -25.27
N LYS A 436 19.64 2.78 -26.28
CA LYS A 436 19.08 2.47 -27.61
C LYS A 436 18.13 1.26 -27.58
N TYR A 437 18.16 0.48 -26.50
CA TYR A 437 17.32 -0.68 -26.24
C TYR A 437 16.29 -0.40 -25.14
N GLU A 438 15.92 0.87 -24.89
CA GLU A 438 14.92 1.24 -23.88
C GLU A 438 13.60 0.47 -24.05
N LYS A 439 13.09 0.34 -25.28
CA LYS A 439 11.80 -0.33 -25.54
C LYS A 439 11.74 -1.78 -25.03
N PRO A 440 12.67 -2.69 -25.39
CA PRO A 440 12.67 -4.05 -24.84
C PRO A 440 12.96 -4.07 -23.33
N ILE A 441 13.79 -3.17 -22.79
CA ILE A 441 14.02 -3.05 -21.34
C ILE A 441 12.71 -2.74 -20.61
N VAL A 442 11.97 -1.72 -21.05
CA VAL A 442 10.71 -1.28 -20.43
C VAL A 442 9.63 -2.37 -20.53
N ALA A 443 9.56 -3.10 -21.66
CA ALA A 443 8.59 -4.17 -21.85
C ALA A 443 8.69 -5.27 -20.77
N GLU A 444 9.92 -5.62 -20.34
CA GLU A 444 10.16 -6.63 -19.29
C GLU A 444 9.84 -6.13 -17.86
N LEU A 445 9.62 -4.82 -17.67
CA LEU A 445 9.45 -4.20 -16.36
C LEU A 445 7.99 -3.90 -15.99
N THR A 446 7.07 -4.27 -16.88
CA THR A 446 5.63 -4.12 -16.69
C THR A 446 5.19 -4.66 -15.32
N TYR A 447 4.51 -3.81 -14.53
CA TYR A 447 4.04 -4.16 -13.19
C TYR A 447 2.51 -4.24 -13.11
N ARG A 448 1.81 -3.10 -13.16
CA ARG A 448 0.33 -3.07 -13.14
C ARG A 448 -0.30 -2.94 -14.52
N ARG A 449 0.31 -2.15 -15.41
CA ARG A 449 -0.11 -1.94 -16.80
C ARG A 449 1.09 -1.62 -17.68
N SER A 450 0.90 -1.74 -18.99
CA SER A 450 1.88 -1.33 -19.99
C SER A 450 1.72 0.16 -20.29
N PHE A 451 2.74 0.97 -19.99
CA PHE A 451 2.77 2.38 -20.43
C PHE A 451 3.30 2.53 -21.87
N LEU A 452 3.78 1.44 -22.47
CA LEU A 452 4.12 1.39 -23.90
C LEU A 452 2.88 1.44 -24.80
N GLU A 453 1.69 1.23 -24.23
CA GLU A 453 0.40 1.30 -24.92
C GLU A 453 -0.27 2.68 -24.77
N GLU A 454 0.37 3.62 -24.07
CA GLU A 454 -0.24 4.92 -23.75
C GLU A 454 0.14 5.99 -24.78
N PRO A 455 -0.78 6.37 -25.69
CA PRO A 455 -0.48 7.28 -26.79
C PRO A 455 -0.20 8.72 -26.33
N SER A 456 -0.60 9.06 -25.10
CA SER A 456 -0.35 10.39 -24.53
C SER A 456 1.09 10.58 -24.03
N LEU A 457 1.86 9.49 -23.91
CA LEU A 457 3.25 9.49 -23.48
C LEU A 457 4.18 9.35 -24.69
N SER A 458 5.30 10.07 -24.67
CA SER A 458 6.42 9.80 -25.58
C SER A 458 6.89 8.35 -25.39
N GLN A 459 7.13 7.68 -26.53
CA GLN A 459 7.46 6.27 -26.59
C GLN A 459 8.95 6.08 -26.86
N PRO A 460 9.59 5.03 -26.34
CA PRO A 460 10.97 4.73 -26.64
C PRO A 460 11.14 4.39 -28.12
N PRO A 461 12.27 4.74 -28.74
CA PRO A 461 12.53 4.42 -30.14
C PRO A 461 12.55 2.89 -30.36
N ALA A 462 12.38 2.48 -31.62
CA ALA A 462 12.58 1.08 -31.98
C ALA A 462 14.04 0.68 -31.72
N PRO A 463 14.30 -0.53 -31.19
CA PRO A 463 15.66 -0.99 -30.95
C PRO A 463 16.43 -1.11 -32.28
N PRO A 464 17.76 -0.95 -32.27
CA PRO A 464 18.58 -1.17 -33.45
C PRO A 464 18.33 -2.56 -34.04
N THR A 465 18.15 -2.65 -35.36
CA THR A 465 18.04 -3.93 -36.05
C THR A 465 19.33 -4.73 -35.82
N PRO A 466 19.25 -6.02 -35.45
CA PRO A 466 20.44 -6.86 -35.35
C PRO A 466 21.19 -6.75 -36.67
N LYS A 467 22.47 -6.34 -36.63
CA LYS A 467 23.29 -6.42 -37.85
C LYS A 467 23.24 -7.87 -38.30
N PRO A 468 22.85 -8.17 -39.55
CA PRO A 468 22.88 -9.53 -40.03
C PRO A 468 24.27 -10.06 -39.71
N ILE A 469 24.33 -11.19 -38.99
CA ILE A 469 25.59 -11.88 -38.75
C ILE A 469 26.13 -12.09 -40.15
N GLN A 470 27.19 -11.35 -40.51
CA GLN A 470 28.00 -11.72 -41.65
C GLN A 470 28.52 -13.08 -41.27
N THR A 471 27.80 -14.13 -41.67
CA THR A 471 28.30 -15.49 -41.67
C THR A 471 29.60 -15.33 -42.43
N ALA A 472 30.72 -15.41 -41.70
CA ALA A 472 32.04 -15.39 -42.30
C ALA A 472 31.94 -16.29 -43.50
N HIS A 473 32.15 -15.72 -44.70
CA HIS A 473 32.11 -16.47 -45.94
C HIS A 473 32.85 -17.76 -45.65
N ALA A 474 32.12 -18.88 -45.68
CA ALA A 474 32.73 -20.18 -45.60
C ALA A 474 33.69 -20.18 -46.78
N SER A 475 34.96 -19.92 -46.51
CA SER A 475 36.04 -20.13 -47.44
C SER A 475 35.82 -21.56 -47.91
N HIS A 476 35.39 -21.70 -49.16
CA HIS A 476 35.24 -22.97 -49.83
C HIS A 476 36.61 -23.65 -49.76
N PHE A 477 36.85 -24.42 -48.70
CA PHE A 477 37.92 -25.39 -48.65
C PHE A 477 37.48 -26.49 -49.60
N SER A 478 37.85 -26.34 -50.86
CA SER A 478 37.77 -27.42 -51.85
C SER A 478 38.62 -28.57 -51.33
N LEU A 479 37.96 -29.58 -50.77
CA LEU A 479 38.54 -30.85 -50.33
C LEU A 479 38.68 -31.86 -51.49
N PHE A 480 38.67 -31.38 -52.75
CA PHE A 480 38.83 -32.20 -53.96
C PHE A 480 40.13 -31.86 -54.69
N GLY A 481 41.26 -32.28 -54.13
CA GLY A 481 42.56 -32.13 -54.80
C GLY A 481 43.66 -33.10 -54.38
N TRP A 482 43.43 -34.03 -53.44
CA TRP A 482 44.51 -34.79 -52.80
C TRP A 482 44.31 -36.33 -52.77
N PHE A 483 43.58 -36.87 -53.75
CA PHE A 483 43.42 -38.33 -53.90
C PHE A 483 43.51 -38.75 -55.38
N LYS A 484 44.66 -38.52 -56.03
CA LYS A 484 44.90 -39.10 -57.37
C LYS A 484 46.27 -39.73 -57.64
N ASP A 485 47.23 -39.73 -56.70
CA ASP A 485 48.58 -40.26 -56.95
C ASP A 485 49.02 -41.36 -55.98
N LEU A 486 48.14 -42.29 -55.62
CA LEU A 486 48.55 -43.50 -54.87
C LEU A 486 47.79 -44.74 -55.34
N LEU A 487 48.10 -45.17 -56.56
CA LEU A 487 47.87 -46.54 -57.06
C LEU A 487 48.74 -46.78 -58.31
N HIS A 488 50.06 -46.86 -58.10
CA HIS A 488 51.01 -47.61 -58.94
C HIS A 488 52.32 -47.79 -58.17
N LEU A 489 52.38 -48.80 -57.31
CA LEU A 489 53.48 -49.74 -57.05
C LEU A 489 53.15 -50.60 -55.82
#